data_AF-A0A8T5GG95-F1
#
_entry.id   AF-A0A8T5GG95-F1
#
_cell.length_a   1.000
_cell.length_b   1.000
_cell.length_c   1.000
_cell.angle_alpha   90.00
_cell.angle_beta   90.00
_cell.angle_gamma   90.00
#
_symmetry.space_group_name_H-M   'P 1'
#
loop_
_entity.id
_entity.type
_entity.pdbx_description
1 polymer ?
#
loop_
_entity_poly.entity_id
_entity_poly.type
_entity_poly.pdbx_seq_one_letter_code
_entity_poly.pdbx_strand_id
1 'polypeptide(L)'
;VGTEGLQEQSSKEAVKGPSFRSVSKGASLSAGAKPKLSSEGGLGGSMEDILDKQAREIAAQVEGKMDGILDEEPEFISLLTQDSQSYIDPEALVMTQLTTELVHDLLKLLKRPGAVSDITLLTQIEDALTLTGDVLEALPAREEEE
;
A
#
# COMPACT_ATOMS: atom_id res chain seq x y z
N VAL A 1 1.83 17.15 -39.62
CA VAL A 1 1.29 18.53 -39.44
C VAL A 1 0.07 18.38 -38.54
N GLY A 2 -0.02 18.89 -37.32
CA GLY A 2 0.87 19.72 -36.52
C GLY A 2 0.16 19.98 -35.18
N THR A 3 0.93 19.86 -34.10
CA THR A 3 0.97 20.69 -32.88
C THR A 3 -0.27 20.90 -32.00
N GLU A 4 -0.04 20.49 -30.75
CA GLU A 4 -0.56 20.89 -29.45
C GLU A 4 -1.07 22.33 -29.30
N GLY A 5 -1.89 22.53 -28.26
CA GLY A 5 -2.19 23.85 -27.71
C GLY A 5 -3.06 23.80 -26.46
N LEU A 6 -2.44 23.51 -25.31
CA LEU A 6 -2.97 23.89 -23.99
C LEU A 6 -3.14 25.41 -23.94
N GLN A 7 -4.30 25.87 -23.46
CA GLN A 7 -4.60 27.29 -23.29
C GLN A 7 -4.38 27.68 -21.81
N GLU A 8 -3.16 28.08 -21.47
CA GLU A 8 -2.88 28.88 -20.26
C GLU A 8 -3.19 30.35 -20.57
N GLN A 9 -4.16 30.93 -19.85
CA GLN A 9 -4.38 32.37 -19.85
C GLN A 9 -3.35 33.05 -18.94
N SER A 10 -2.40 33.75 -19.54
CA SER A 10 -1.58 34.77 -18.89
C SER A 10 -2.07 36.16 -19.29
N SER A 11 -2.56 36.94 -18.33
CA SER A 11 -2.74 38.38 -18.46
C SER A 11 -2.04 39.08 -17.30
N LYS A 12 -0.81 39.56 -17.56
CA LYS A 12 -0.07 40.48 -16.70
C LYS A 12 -0.58 41.91 -16.92
N GLU A 13 -1.19 42.51 -15.90
CA GLU A 13 -1.36 43.96 -15.82
C GLU A 13 -0.18 44.61 -15.11
N ALA A 14 0.44 45.57 -15.78
CA ALA A 14 1.47 46.43 -15.24
C ALA A 14 0.85 47.49 -14.33
N VAL A 15 1.16 47.47 -13.03
CA VAL A 15 0.76 48.52 -12.09
C VAL A 15 1.98 49.32 -11.66
N LYS A 16 1.96 50.60 -12.07
CA LYS A 16 2.90 51.66 -11.74
C LYS A 16 2.91 51.89 -10.22
N GLY A 17 4.02 51.57 -9.55
CA GLY A 17 4.18 51.77 -8.11
C GLY A 17 4.21 53.25 -7.69
N PRO A 18 3.73 53.58 -6.47
CA PRO A 18 3.65 54.96 -5.98
C PRO A 18 5.04 55.53 -5.63
N SER A 19 5.26 56.81 -5.90
CA SER A 19 6.57 57.46 -5.81
C SER A 19 6.95 57.85 -4.37
N PHE A 20 8.21 57.56 -4.01
CA PHE A 20 8.85 57.62 -2.69
C PHE A 20 8.92 59.01 -2.02
N ARG A 21 8.32 60.04 -2.61
CA ARG A 21 8.41 61.43 -2.11
C ARG A 21 7.36 61.79 -1.05
N SER A 22 6.35 60.96 -0.83
CA SER A 22 5.31 61.20 0.20
C SER A 22 5.70 60.76 1.61
N VAL A 23 6.83 60.06 1.79
CA VAL A 23 7.22 59.43 3.08
C VAL A 23 8.28 60.26 3.85
N SER A 24 8.56 61.49 3.42
CA SER A 24 9.69 62.29 3.95
C SER A 24 9.33 63.36 4.99
N LYS A 25 8.18 63.25 5.68
CA LYS A 25 7.91 64.12 6.83
C LYS A 25 7.24 63.35 7.96
N GLY A 26 8.09 62.79 8.82
CA GLY A 26 7.70 62.07 10.04
C GLY A 26 6.91 62.98 10.98
N ALA A 27 5.65 62.61 11.22
CA ALA A 27 4.90 63.03 12.38
C ALA A 27 5.26 62.08 13.53
N SER A 28 5.92 62.61 14.55
CA SER A 28 6.32 61.89 15.77
C SER A 28 5.10 61.27 16.47
N LEU A 29 5.02 59.93 16.48
CA LEU A 29 3.95 59.13 17.11
C LEU A 29 4.03 59.09 18.66
N SER A 30 4.53 60.15 19.30
CA SER A 30 4.69 60.24 20.76
C SER A 30 3.54 60.98 21.45
N ALA A 31 2.59 61.57 20.72
CA ALA A 31 1.50 62.33 21.33
C ALA A 31 0.18 61.54 21.30
N GLY A 32 -0.01 60.73 22.35
CA GLY A 32 -1.31 60.50 22.97
C GLY A 32 -2.37 59.71 22.20
N ALA A 33 -2.35 58.39 22.36
CA ALA A 33 -3.55 57.57 22.58
C ALA A 33 -3.11 56.14 22.92
N LYS A 34 -3.41 55.67 24.14
CA LYS A 34 -3.28 54.24 24.48
C LYS A 34 -4.48 53.50 23.88
N PRO A 35 -4.31 52.58 22.91
CA PRO A 35 -5.41 51.73 22.53
C PRO A 35 -5.55 50.62 23.59
N LYS A 36 -6.62 50.68 24.40
CA LYS A 36 -7.12 49.50 25.09
C LYS A 36 -7.78 48.61 24.04
N LEU A 37 -7.02 47.65 23.51
CA LEU A 37 -7.54 46.49 22.80
C LEU A 37 -6.93 45.26 23.46
N SER A 38 -7.76 44.53 24.20
CA SER A 38 -7.46 43.19 24.72
C SER A 38 -7.26 42.26 23.52
N SER A 39 -6.00 41.98 23.21
CA SER A 39 -5.57 40.98 22.24
C SER A 39 -5.15 39.74 23.01
N GLU A 40 -6.09 38.80 23.15
CA GLU A 40 -5.79 37.39 23.35
C GLU A 40 -5.07 36.92 22.07
N GLY A 41 -3.77 36.65 22.13
CA GLY A 41 -2.98 36.19 20.98
C GLY A 41 -1.80 37.10 20.63
N GLY A 42 -0.82 37.16 21.54
CA GLY A 42 0.45 37.85 21.30
C GLY A 42 1.31 37.17 20.24
N LEU A 43 1.42 37.79 19.07
CA LEU A 43 2.42 37.52 18.03
C LEU A 43 3.77 38.16 18.43
N GLY A 44 4.48 37.59 19.43
CA GLY A 44 5.72 38.17 19.94
C GLY A 44 6.63 37.24 20.76
N GLY A 45 6.77 35.97 20.36
CA GLY A 45 7.74 35.03 20.97
C GLY A 45 9.04 34.94 20.17
N SER A 46 10.17 34.78 20.86
CA SER A 46 11.48 34.52 20.25
C SER A 46 11.40 33.24 19.41
N MET A 47 12.25 33.08 18.38
CA MET A 47 12.24 31.89 17.50
C MET A 47 12.32 30.57 18.29
N GLU A 48 12.95 30.59 19.46
CA GLU A 48 13.00 29.52 20.45
C GLU A 48 11.62 29.11 20.97
N ASP A 49 10.76 30.07 21.32
CA ASP A 49 9.40 29.80 21.81
C ASP A 49 8.52 29.15 20.73
N ILE A 50 8.77 29.47 19.47
CA ILE A 50 8.06 28.89 18.32
C ILE A 50 8.54 27.46 18.08
N LEU A 51 9.85 27.22 18.14
CA LEU A 51 10.45 25.89 18.00
C LEU A 51 10.04 24.95 19.15
N ASP A 52 9.95 25.46 20.38
CA ASP A 52 9.47 24.70 21.53
C ASP A 52 8.01 24.28 21.39
N LYS A 53 7.15 25.19 20.89
CA LYS A 53 5.76 24.88 20.60
C LYS A 53 5.64 23.81 19.51
N GLN A 54 6.43 23.93 18.44
CA GLN A 54 6.45 22.95 17.36
C GLN A 54 6.96 21.58 17.81
N ALA A 55 8.02 21.53 18.63
CA ALA A 55 8.55 20.28 19.16
C ALA A 55 7.51 19.56 20.05
N ARG A 56 6.78 20.30 20.88
CA ARG A 56 5.69 19.75 21.71
C ARG A 56 4.52 19.24 20.87
N GLU A 57 4.16 19.96 19.81
CA GLU A 57 3.10 19.55 18.90
C GLU A 57 3.48 18.29 18.10
N ILE A 58 4.73 18.19 17.65
CA ILE A 58 5.25 16.97 17.00
C ILE A 58 5.28 15.81 17.99
N ALA A 59 5.73 16.03 19.22
CA ALA A 59 5.76 14.99 20.25
C ALA A 59 4.37 14.43 20.53
N ALA A 60 3.37 15.29 20.72
CA ALA A 60 1.98 14.88 20.93
C ALA A 60 1.39 14.15 19.71
N GLN A 61 1.75 14.59 18.50
CA GLN A 61 1.32 13.91 17.26
C GLN A 61 1.95 12.52 17.12
N VAL A 62 3.22 12.36 17.51
CA VAL A 62 3.93 11.08 17.47
C VAL A 62 3.38 10.13 18.53
N GLU A 63 3.17 10.61 19.76
CA GLU A 63 2.57 9.84 20.85
C GLU A 63 1.19 9.29 20.45
N GLY A 64 0.31 10.13 19.89
CA GLY A 64 -1.01 9.68 19.43
C GLY A 64 -0.98 8.69 18.26
N LYS A 65 0.07 8.72 17.41
CA LYS A 65 0.26 7.71 16.36
C LYS A 65 0.90 6.43 16.89
N MET A 66 1.78 6.54 17.89
CA MET A 66 2.43 5.40 18.51
C MET A 66 1.42 4.56 19.30
N ASP A 67 0.48 5.17 20.03
CA ASP A 67 -0.60 4.43 20.69
C ASP A 67 -1.42 3.61 19.68
N GLY A 68 -1.79 4.22 18.54
CA GLY A 68 -2.52 3.52 17.48
C GLY A 68 -1.76 2.33 16.89
N ILE A 69 -0.44 2.44 16.71
CA ILE A 69 0.40 1.34 16.17
C ILE A 69 0.66 0.26 17.24
N LEU A 70 0.79 0.65 18.51
CA LEU A 70 1.12 -0.27 19.60
C LEU A 70 -0.10 -1.10 20.05
N ASP A 71 -1.31 -0.59 19.84
CA ASP A 71 -2.57 -1.26 20.16
C ASP A 71 -3.08 -2.18 19.02
N GLU A 72 -2.43 -2.18 17.85
CA GLU A 72 -2.76 -3.08 16.74
C GLU A 72 -2.34 -4.52 17.09
N GLU A 73 -3.26 -5.30 17.66
CA GLU A 73 -3.12 -6.76 17.74
C GLU A 73 -3.15 -7.34 16.32
N PRO A 74 -2.22 -8.25 15.95
CA PRO A 74 -2.24 -8.85 14.63
C PRO A 74 -3.57 -9.57 14.38
N GLU A 75 -4.07 -9.51 13.15
CA GLU A 75 -5.26 -10.26 12.77
C GLU A 75 -5.00 -11.75 13.00
N PHE A 76 -5.77 -12.36 13.90
CA PHE A 76 -5.74 -13.81 14.11
C PHE A 76 -6.26 -14.48 12.83
N ILE A 77 -5.35 -14.83 11.93
CA ILE A 77 -5.63 -15.83 10.91
C ILE A 77 -6.04 -17.07 11.68
N SER A 78 -7.32 -17.43 11.59
CA SER A 78 -7.88 -18.55 12.34
C SER A 78 -7.04 -19.79 12.03
N LEU A 79 -6.26 -20.24 13.01
CA LEU A 79 -5.89 -21.64 13.05
C LEU A 79 -7.22 -22.38 13.01
N LEU A 80 -7.46 -23.12 11.92
CA LEU A 80 -8.58 -24.04 11.83
C LEU A 80 -8.69 -24.80 13.16
N THR A 81 -9.89 -25.06 13.68
CA THR A 81 -10.03 -25.91 14.88
C THR A 81 -9.26 -27.20 14.63
N GLN A 82 -8.57 -27.75 15.64
CA GLN A 82 -7.69 -28.92 15.45
C GLN A 82 -8.38 -30.08 14.71
N ASP A 83 -9.69 -30.25 14.92
CA ASP A 83 -10.51 -31.27 14.25
C ASP A 83 -10.67 -31.05 12.74
N SER A 84 -10.48 -29.82 12.26
CA SER A 84 -10.50 -29.47 10.83
C SER A 84 -9.10 -29.32 10.22
N GLN A 85 -8.05 -29.56 11.02
CA GLN A 85 -6.66 -29.59 10.53
C GLN A 85 -6.29 -31.00 10.08
N SER A 86 -6.14 -31.19 8.77
CA SER A 86 -5.52 -32.40 8.24
C SER A 86 -4.00 -32.22 8.20
N TYR A 87 -3.26 -33.09 8.89
CA TYR A 87 -1.81 -33.10 8.80
C TYR A 87 -1.41 -33.73 7.47
N ILE A 88 -0.88 -32.91 6.56
CA ILE A 88 -0.36 -33.34 5.26
C ILE A 88 1.15 -33.50 5.40
N ASP A 89 1.69 -34.63 4.95
CA ASP A 89 3.13 -34.82 4.83
C ASP A 89 3.70 -33.78 3.85
N PRO A 90 4.72 -32.97 4.23
CA PRO A 90 5.35 -32.03 3.30
C PRO A 90 5.84 -32.70 2.01
N GLU A 91 6.27 -33.95 2.05
CA GLU A 91 6.69 -34.68 0.86
C GLU A 91 5.51 -34.97 -0.08
N ALA A 92 4.36 -35.35 0.47
CA ALA A 92 3.12 -35.53 -0.29
C ALA A 92 2.68 -34.20 -0.93
N LEU A 93 2.82 -33.07 -0.23
CA LEU A 93 2.52 -31.76 -0.79
C LEU A 93 3.43 -31.43 -1.99
N VAL A 94 4.74 -31.64 -1.86
CA VAL A 94 5.69 -31.41 -2.97
C VAL A 94 5.37 -32.34 -4.15
N MET A 95 5.07 -33.61 -3.88
CA MET A 95 4.66 -34.57 -4.89
C MET A 95 3.38 -34.12 -5.60
N THR A 96 2.36 -33.66 -4.88
CA THR A 96 1.11 -33.15 -5.49
C THR A 96 1.36 -31.95 -6.39
N GLN A 97 2.26 -31.05 -5.99
CA GLN A 97 2.58 -29.86 -6.76
C GLN A 97 3.26 -30.24 -8.08
N LEU A 98 4.33 -31.04 -8.01
CA LEU A 98 5.11 -31.43 -9.18
C LEU A 98 4.27 -32.22 -10.20
N THR A 99 3.38 -33.07 -9.70
CA THR A 99 2.54 -33.94 -10.53
C THR A 99 1.44 -33.15 -11.20
N THR A 100 0.85 -32.18 -10.50
CA THR A 100 -0.10 -31.23 -11.08
C THR A 100 0.56 -30.36 -12.16
N GLU A 101 1.81 -29.91 -11.95
CA GLU A 101 2.57 -29.17 -12.97
C GLU A 101 2.81 -30.03 -14.22
N LEU A 102 3.23 -31.29 -14.04
CA LEU A 102 3.44 -32.23 -15.13
C LEU A 102 2.16 -32.49 -15.93
N VAL A 103 1.05 -32.78 -15.25
CA VAL A 103 -0.26 -33.01 -15.89
C VAL A 103 -0.71 -31.76 -16.64
N HIS A 104 -0.54 -30.58 -16.04
CA HIS A 104 -0.87 -29.30 -16.69
C HIS A 104 -0.08 -29.09 -17.98
N ASP A 105 1.22 -29.40 -17.99
CA ASP A 105 2.04 -29.29 -19.19
C ASP A 105 1.65 -30.31 -20.27
N LEU A 106 1.30 -31.54 -19.89
CA LEU A 106 0.77 -32.53 -20.84
C LEU A 106 -0.58 -32.08 -21.44
N LEU A 107 -1.46 -31.49 -20.63
CA LEU A 107 -2.72 -30.93 -21.11
C LEU A 107 -2.52 -29.74 -22.06
N LYS A 108 -1.45 -28.95 -21.87
CA LYS A 108 -1.06 -27.91 -22.85
C LYS A 108 -0.60 -28.53 -24.16
N LEU A 109 0.20 -29.59 -24.12
CA LEU A 109 0.68 -30.29 -25.32
C LEU A 109 -0.49 -30.89 -26.11
N LEU A 110 -1.51 -31.42 -25.43
CA LEU A 110 -2.72 -31.96 -26.05
C LEU A 110 -3.56 -30.92 -26.80
N LYS A 111 -3.43 -29.62 -26.49
CA LYS A 111 -4.13 -28.55 -27.25
C LYS A 111 -3.61 -28.40 -28.67
N ARG A 112 -2.44 -28.95 -29.00
CA ARG A 112 -1.88 -28.91 -30.36
C ARG A 112 -2.62 -29.92 -31.25
N PRO A 113 -3.15 -29.51 -32.43
CA PRO A 113 -3.77 -30.44 -33.35
C PRO A 113 -2.75 -31.50 -33.81
N GLY A 114 -3.13 -32.78 -33.71
CA GLY A 114 -2.26 -33.93 -34.02
C GLY A 114 -1.45 -34.48 -32.83
N ALA A 115 -1.53 -33.87 -31.64
CA ALA A 115 -0.87 -34.40 -30.44
C ALA A 115 -1.42 -35.76 -29.99
N VAL A 116 -2.72 -36.00 -30.18
CA VAL A 116 -3.39 -37.24 -29.77
C VAL A 116 -2.93 -38.46 -30.58
N SER A 117 -2.34 -38.25 -31.77
CA SER A 117 -1.76 -39.33 -32.58
C SER A 117 -0.29 -39.63 -32.26
N ASP A 118 0.33 -38.86 -31.36
CA ASP A 118 1.71 -39.10 -30.96
C ASP A 118 1.76 -40.17 -29.86
N ILE A 119 2.31 -41.33 -30.20
CA ILE A 119 2.48 -42.48 -29.31
C ILE A 119 3.31 -42.10 -28.08
N THR A 120 4.27 -41.19 -28.24
CA THR A 120 5.15 -40.76 -27.14
C THR A 120 4.40 -39.91 -26.12
N LEU A 121 3.46 -39.07 -26.57
CA LEU A 121 2.59 -38.30 -25.68
C LEU A 121 1.60 -39.20 -24.96
N LEU A 122 1.07 -40.23 -25.63
CA LEU A 122 0.17 -41.19 -24.98
C LEU A 122 0.86 -41.96 -23.85
N THR A 123 2.10 -42.43 -24.05
CA THR A 123 2.86 -43.08 -22.98
C THR A 123 3.15 -42.13 -21.83
N GLN A 124 3.48 -40.86 -22.11
CA GLN A 124 3.68 -39.87 -21.05
C GLN A 124 2.40 -39.58 -20.26
N ILE A 125 1.24 -39.61 -20.92
CA ILE A 125 -0.06 -39.47 -20.25
C ILE A 125 -0.37 -40.69 -19.39
N GLU A 126 -0.01 -41.89 -19.85
CA GLU A 126 -0.15 -43.12 -19.05
C GLU A 126 0.74 -43.08 -17.80
N ASP A 127 2.00 -42.66 -17.93
CA ASP A 127 2.91 -42.46 -16.80
C ASP A 127 2.40 -41.35 -15.86
N ALA A 128 1.81 -40.28 -16.40
CA ALA A 128 1.21 -39.23 -15.58
C ALA A 128 -0.04 -39.72 -14.83
N LEU A 129 -0.81 -40.62 -15.45
CA LEU A 129 -2.00 -41.21 -14.84
C LEU A 129 -1.64 -42.10 -13.65
N THR A 130 -0.60 -42.94 -13.79
CA THR A 130 -0.12 -43.77 -12.67
C THR A 130 0.41 -42.90 -11.53
N LEU A 131 1.23 -41.89 -11.85
CA LEU A 131 1.75 -40.96 -10.87
C LEU A 131 0.64 -40.18 -10.14
N THR A 132 -0.41 -39.77 -10.86
CA THR A 132 -1.58 -39.10 -10.25
C THR A 132 -2.34 -40.05 -9.31
N GLY A 133 -2.39 -41.34 -9.63
CA GLY A 133 -2.94 -42.37 -8.74
C GLY A 133 -2.16 -42.46 -7.42
N ASP A 134 -0.84 -42.52 -7.51
CA ASP A 134 0.05 -42.57 -6.33
C ASP A 134 -0.11 -41.32 -5.44
N VAL A 135 -0.33 -40.15 -6.06
CA VAL A 135 -0.62 -38.90 -5.34
C VAL A 135 -1.94 -38.94 -4.60
N LEU A 136 -2.99 -39.47 -5.23
CA LEU A 136 -4.30 -39.60 -4.59
C LEU A 136 -4.28 -40.57 -3.43
N GLU A 137 -3.46 -41.62 -3.49
CA GLU A 137 -3.26 -42.56 -2.38
C GLU A 137 -2.44 -41.95 -1.23
N ALA A 138 -1.49 -41.07 -1.54
CA ALA A 138 -0.67 -40.40 -0.53
C ALA A 138 -1.40 -39.29 0.23
N LEU A 139 -2.48 -38.72 -0.33
CA LEU A 139 -3.27 -37.70 0.33
C LEU A 139 -4.16 -38.32 1.43
N PRO A 140 -4.27 -37.66 2.60
CA PRO A 140 -5.11 -38.17 3.68
C PRO A 140 -6.56 -38.26 3.23
N ALA A 141 -7.18 -39.43 3.42
CA ALA A 141 -8.60 -39.60 3.18
C ALA A 141 -9.38 -38.65 4.10
N ARG A 142 -10.29 -37.87 3.53
CA ARG A 142 -11.28 -37.14 4.31
C ARG A 142 -12.27 -38.16 4.83
N GLU A 143 -12.28 -38.41 6.15
CA GLU A 143 -13.40 -39.13 6.77
C GLU A 143 -14.65 -38.26 6.55
N GLU A 144 -15.47 -38.65 5.58
CA GLU A 144 -16.83 -38.13 5.47
C GLU A 144 -17.61 -38.74 6.64
N GLU A 145 -18.04 -37.91 7.59
CA GLU A 145 -18.91 -38.34 8.69
C GLU A 145 -20.15 -39.04 8.10
N GLU A 146 -20.36 -40.31 8.46
CA GLU A 146 -21.59 -41.07 8.17
C GLU A 146 -22.82 -40.51 8.92
#